data_AF-R1BF04-F1
#
_entry.id   AF-R1BF04-F1
#
_cell.length_a   1.000
_cell.length_b   1.000
_cell.length_c   1.000
_cell.angle_alpha   90.00
_cell.angle_beta   90.00
_cell.angle_gamma   90.00
#
_symmetry.space_group_name_H-M   'P 1'
#
loop_
_entity.id
_entity.type
_entity.pdbx_description
1 polymer ?
#
loop_
_entity_poly.entity_id
_entity_poly.type
_entity_poly.pdbx_seq_one_letter_code
_entity_poly.pdbx_strand_id
1 'polypeptide(L)'
;MFARRLSPLRRSAGAGAAANGRSWAAGRPRAIASGVIPGVPKKLEDIVKLDLLEKADASQVLHVWATHHAEKAELAGAAAEAAEYETLVQRGAESPSFVWPVRRDGGHMMLYSQYAPAHQMFVYTFLEDYRRSPELSPPWMSVLLFDDLLDTKGVALLRAEALALTHAPHPSTGAPGLTPWGA
;
A
#
# COMPACT_ATOMS: atom_id res chain seq x y z
N MET A 1 43.32 -48.91 37.85
CA MET A 1 42.76 -50.28 37.79
C MET A 1 41.47 -50.31 38.60
N PHE A 2 40.42 -50.88 38.01
CA PHE A 2 39.09 -51.16 38.58
C PHE A 2 38.12 -50.02 38.89
N ALA A 3 37.21 -49.88 37.93
CA ALA A 3 35.92 -49.21 38.01
C ALA A 3 35.00 -49.87 39.05
N ARG A 4 34.11 -49.06 39.64
CA ARG A 4 32.89 -49.58 40.25
C ARG A 4 31.71 -48.69 39.86
N ARG A 5 30.79 -49.34 39.15
CA ARG A 5 29.53 -48.83 38.60
C ARG A 5 28.66 -48.26 39.72
N LEU A 6 28.07 -47.08 39.48
CA LEU A 6 26.91 -46.60 40.20
C LEU A 6 25.69 -46.71 39.29
N SER A 7 24.69 -47.47 39.75
CA SER A 7 23.35 -47.54 39.17
C SER A 7 22.62 -46.19 39.38
N PRO A 8 21.89 -45.66 38.40
CA PRO A 8 21.10 -44.46 38.61
C PRO A 8 19.76 -44.79 39.28
N LEU A 9 19.45 -44.03 40.32
CA LEU A 9 18.16 -43.95 40.99
C LEU A 9 17.09 -43.44 40.03
N ARG A 10 16.00 -44.18 39.93
CA ARG A 10 14.74 -43.79 39.30
C ARG A 10 14.03 -42.80 40.24
N ARG A 11 13.79 -41.57 39.79
CA ARG A 11 12.79 -40.66 40.39
C ARG A 11 11.88 -40.11 39.31
N SER A 12 10.60 -40.20 39.60
CA SER A 12 9.45 -39.89 38.77
C SER A 12 9.14 -38.39 38.69
N ALA A 13 8.60 -38.01 37.53
CA ALA A 13 7.56 -37.00 37.30
C ALA A 13 7.83 -35.55 37.73
N GLY A 14 8.19 -34.73 36.75
CA GLY A 14 7.87 -33.30 36.69
C GLY A 14 7.37 -32.99 35.28
N ALA A 15 6.10 -32.62 35.16
CA ALA A 15 5.46 -32.25 33.92
C ALA A 15 6.10 -30.97 33.35
N GLY A 16 6.59 -31.03 32.11
CA GLY A 16 7.08 -29.89 31.33
C GLY A 16 6.50 -29.99 29.93
N ALA A 17 5.67 -29.01 29.59
CA ALA A 17 4.84 -28.97 28.40
C ALA A 17 5.63 -29.12 27.09
N ALA A 18 5.03 -29.85 26.16
CA ALA A 18 5.54 -30.13 24.83
C ALA A 18 5.89 -28.85 24.06
N ALA A 19 7.16 -28.73 23.67
CA ALA A 19 7.61 -27.80 22.66
C ALA A 19 7.07 -28.28 21.30
N ASN A 20 5.89 -27.79 20.92
CA ASN A 20 5.38 -27.97 19.56
C ASN A 20 6.13 -26.98 18.65
N GLY A 21 7.17 -27.49 17.98
CA GLY A 21 7.83 -26.80 16.88
C GLY A 21 6.84 -26.57 15.76
N ARG A 22 6.24 -25.38 15.71
CA ARG A 22 5.52 -24.90 14.53
C ARG A 22 6.59 -24.39 13.58
N SER A 23 6.85 -25.19 12.55
CA SER A 23 7.57 -24.74 11.36
C SER A 23 6.88 -23.50 10.82
N TRP A 24 7.66 -22.47 10.54
CA TRP A 24 7.20 -21.28 9.86
C TRP A 24 7.04 -21.69 8.39
N ALA A 25 5.89 -22.29 8.07
CA ALA A 25 5.48 -22.40 6.69
C ALA A 25 5.38 -20.96 6.16
N ALA A 26 6.29 -20.60 5.26
CA ALA A 26 6.21 -19.38 4.47
C ALA A 26 4.83 -19.36 3.83
N GLY A 27 3.91 -18.59 4.43
CA GLY A 27 2.57 -18.43 3.92
C GLY A 27 2.68 -17.86 2.52
N ARG A 28 2.25 -18.64 1.52
CA ARG A 28 2.03 -18.11 0.18
C ARG A 28 1.12 -16.88 0.32
N PRO A 29 1.47 -15.71 -0.25
CA PRO A 29 0.55 -14.58 -0.26
C PRO A 29 -0.77 -15.08 -0.88
N ARG A 30 -1.86 -14.93 -0.11
CA ARG A 30 -3.21 -15.25 -0.58
C ARG A 30 -3.46 -14.40 -1.82
N ALA A 31 -3.89 -15.05 -2.91
CA ALA A 31 -4.10 -14.39 -4.20
C ALA A 31 -4.91 -13.10 -4.02
N ILE A 32 -4.37 -12.00 -4.55
CA ILE A 32 -5.01 -10.69 -4.70
C ILE A 32 -6.29 -10.88 -5.52
N ALA A 33 -7.43 -11.02 -4.84
CA ALA A 33 -8.72 -11.28 -5.47
C ALA A 33 -9.27 -10.09 -6.27
N SER A 34 -8.70 -8.88 -6.10
CA SER A 34 -9.27 -7.64 -6.63
C SER A 34 -8.73 -7.25 -8.03
N GLY A 35 -7.70 -7.91 -8.57
CA GLY A 35 -7.11 -7.54 -9.87
C GLY A 35 -6.48 -6.13 -9.93
N VAL A 36 -6.51 -5.39 -8.80
CA VAL A 36 -5.90 -4.08 -8.63
C VAL A 36 -4.40 -4.25 -8.36
N ILE A 37 -3.59 -3.61 -9.18
CA ILE A 37 -2.12 -3.64 -9.10
C ILE A 37 -1.64 -2.18 -9.12
N PRO A 38 -1.26 -1.62 -7.96
CA PRO A 38 -0.75 -0.26 -7.90
C PRO A 38 0.51 -0.06 -8.74
N GLY A 39 0.68 1.15 -9.28
CA GLY A 39 1.81 1.55 -10.11
C GLY A 39 1.72 1.10 -11.56
N VAL A 40 0.61 0.48 -11.97
CA VAL A 40 0.33 0.18 -13.38
C VAL A 40 -0.47 1.35 -13.99
N PRO A 41 0.05 2.02 -15.04
CA PRO A 41 -0.70 3.03 -15.76
C PRO A 41 -1.99 2.47 -16.37
N LYS A 42 -3.06 3.27 -16.38
CA LYS A 42 -4.36 2.93 -16.99
C LYS A 42 -4.92 4.16 -17.65
N LYS A 43 -5.76 3.98 -18.65
CA LYS A 43 -6.56 5.06 -19.21
C LYS A 43 -7.97 5.05 -18.62
N LEU A 44 -8.67 6.18 -18.72
CA LEU A 44 -10.05 6.27 -18.24
C LEU A 44 -10.98 5.31 -19.01
N GLU A 45 -10.78 5.17 -20.32
CA GLU A 45 -11.53 4.26 -21.20
C GLU A 45 -11.46 2.77 -20.79
N ASP A 46 -10.39 2.37 -20.08
CA ASP A 46 -10.24 1.00 -19.56
C ASP A 46 -11.08 0.75 -18.30
N ILE A 47 -11.55 1.82 -17.66
CA ILE A 47 -12.24 1.79 -16.36
C ILE A 47 -13.74 2.02 -16.52
N VAL A 48 -14.11 2.95 -17.40
CA VAL A 48 -15.48 3.41 -17.61
C VAL A 48 -15.80 3.49 -19.10
N LYS A 49 -17.09 3.49 -19.43
CA LYS A 49 -17.54 3.78 -20.79
C LYS A 49 -17.54 5.30 -21.00
N LEU A 50 -16.50 5.82 -21.65
CA LEU A 50 -16.30 7.26 -21.83
C LEU A 50 -17.51 7.94 -22.51
N ASP A 51 -18.06 7.32 -23.57
CA ASP A 51 -19.26 7.80 -24.27
C ASP A 51 -20.47 8.05 -23.35
N LEU A 52 -20.59 7.30 -22.24
CA LEU A 52 -21.68 7.49 -21.27
C LEU A 52 -21.40 8.66 -20.34
N LEU A 53 -20.15 8.85 -19.93
CA LEU A 53 -19.76 9.98 -19.10
C LEU A 53 -19.82 11.29 -19.87
N GLU A 54 -19.44 11.29 -21.15
CA GLU A 54 -19.51 12.49 -21.99
C GLU A 54 -20.94 13.05 -22.11
N LYS A 55 -21.94 12.16 -22.17
CA LYS A 55 -23.37 12.50 -22.25
C LYS A 55 -23.98 12.89 -20.91
N ALA A 56 -23.37 12.49 -19.80
CA ALA A 56 -23.82 12.82 -18.45
C ALA A 56 -23.40 14.25 -18.09
N ASP A 57 -24.15 14.89 -17.19
CA ASP A 57 -23.71 16.15 -16.60
C ASP A 57 -22.59 15.92 -15.56
N ALA A 58 -21.86 16.98 -15.21
CA ALA A 58 -20.73 16.88 -14.28
C ALA A 58 -21.13 16.28 -12.93
N SER A 59 -22.30 16.62 -12.38
CA SER A 59 -22.74 16.10 -11.08
C SER A 59 -23.03 14.60 -11.13
N GLN A 60 -23.60 14.12 -12.24
CA GLN A 60 -23.81 12.69 -12.48
C GLN A 60 -22.50 11.93 -12.63
N VAL A 61 -21.54 12.49 -13.37
CA VAL A 61 -20.20 11.88 -13.51
C VAL A 61 -19.56 11.69 -12.15
N LEU A 62 -19.55 12.72 -11.30
CA LEU A 62 -18.98 12.66 -9.95
C LEU A 62 -19.67 11.60 -9.09
N HIS A 63 -21.00 11.55 -9.13
CA HIS A 63 -21.78 10.57 -8.39
C HIS A 63 -21.48 9.13 -8.83
N VAL A 64 -21.48 8.87 -10.14
CA VAL A 64 -21.16 7.56 -10.70
C VAL A 64 -19.73 7.16 -10.36
N TRP A 65 -18.78 8.10 -10.47
CA TRP A 65 -17.38 7.86 -10.17
C TRP A 65 -17.14 7.48 -8.70
N ALA A 66 -17.74 8.22 -7.76
CA ALA A 66 -17.65 7.92 -6.34
C ALA A 66 -18.28 6.55 -6.02
N THR A 67 -19.47 6.28 -6.56
CA THR A 67 -20.19 5.03 -6.33
C THR A 67 -19.47 3.81 -6.90
N HIS A 68 -18.87 3.93 -8.09
CA HIS A 68 -18.16 2.85 -8.77
C HIS A 68 -16.99 2.27 -7.96
N HIS A 69 -16.35 3.11 -7.13
CA HIS A 69 -15.19 2.73 -6.33
C HIS A 69 -15.52 2.40 -4.87
N ALA A 70 -16.66 2.88 -4.35
CA ALA A 70 -16.99 2.80 -2.93
C ALA A 70 -17.06 1.38 -2.34
N GLU A 71 -17.43 0.38 -3.15
CA GLU A 71 -17.57 -1.01 -2.67
C GLU A 71 -16.24 -1.79 -2.63
N LYS A 72 -15.17 -1.23 -3.21
CA LYS A 72 -13.87 -1.91 -3.34
C LYS A 72 -12.89 -1.31 -2.35
N ALA A 73 -12.51 -2.09 -1.34
CA ALA A 73 -11.62 -1.64 -0.26
C ALA A 73 -10.24 -1.15 -0.77
N GLU A 74 -9.80 -1.62 -1.94
CA GLU A 74 -8.53 -1.23 -2.55
C GLU A 74 -8.58 0.09 -3.33
N LEU A 75 -9.77 0.62 -3.59
CA LEU A 75 -9.98 1.73 -4.49
C LEU A 75 -10.62 2.92 -3.80
N ALA A 76 -10.21 4.12 -4.21
CA ALA A 76 -10.94 5.34 -3.90
C ALA A 76 -11.04 6.21 -5.15
N GLY A 77 -12.25 6.65 -5.46
CA GLY A 77 -12.53 7.63 -6.50
C GLY A 77 -12.65 9.02 -5.89
N ALA A 78 -11.96 9.99 -6.47
CA ALA A 78 -12.11 11.41 -6.16
C ALA A 78 -12.17 12.22 -7.47
N ALA A 79 -12.43 13.50 -7.37
CA ALA A 79 -12.35 14.44 -8.49
C ALA A 79 -11.71 15.74 -8.02
N ALA A 80 -11.14 16.47 -8.97
CA ALA A 80 -10.56 17.79 -8.76
C ALA A 80 -11.11 18.76 -9.80
N GLU A 81 -11.33 20.00 -9.40
CA GLU A 81 -11.62 21.08 -10.34
C GLU A 81 -10.38 21.39 -11.19
N ALA A 82 -10.57 22.02 -12.36
CA ALA A 82 -9.48 22.34 -13.29
C ALA A 82 -8.27 23.01 -12.62
N ALA A 83 -8.51 24.05 -11.80
CA ALA A 83 -7.43 24.78 -11.12
C ALA A 83 -6.68 23.90 -10.09
N GLU A 84 -7.38 23.00 -9.40
CA GLU A 84 -6.77 22.08 -8.45
C GLU A 84 -5.93 21.02 -9.17
N TYR A 85 -6.43 20.49 -10.28
CA TYR A 85 -5.72 19.54 -11.13
C TYR A 85 -4.45 20.15 -11.72
N GLU A 86 -4.54 21.34 -12.31
CA GLU A 86 -3.39 22.07 -12.86
C GLU A 86 -2.32 22.30 -11.79
N THR A 87 -2.74 22.73 -10.60
CA THR A 87 -1.84 22.92 -9.45
C THR A 87 -1.18 21.60 -9.05
N LEU A 88 -1.92 20.49 -9.02
CA LEU A 88 -1.41 19.17 -8.66
C LEU A 88 -0.36 18.69 -9.67
N VAL A 89 -0.66 18.80 -10.96
CA VAL A 89 0.26 18.40 -12.05
C VAL A 89 1.51 19.27 -12.06
N GLN A 90 1.36 20.59 -11.93
CA GLN A 90 2.49 21.52 -11.88
C GLN A 90 3.42 21.19 -10.70
N ARG A 91 2.87 21.04 -9.49
CA ARG A 91 3.67 20.69 -8.30
C ARG A 91 4.33 19.32 -8.43
N GLY A 92 3.64 18.36 -9.04
CA GLY A 92 4.22 17.06 -9.36
C GLY A 92 5.43 17.19 -10.28
N ALA A 93 5.37 18.06 -11.29
CA ALA A 93 6.50 18.29 -12.19
C ALA A 93 7.67 19.04 -11.53
N GLU A 94 7.37 20.07 -10.73
CA GLU A 94 8.39 20.88 -10.03
C GLU A 94 9.05 20.11 -8.87
N SER A 95 8.29 19.24 -8.20
CA SER A 95 8.71 18.45 -7.05
C SER A 95 8.28 16.99 -7.23
N PRO A 96 8.97 16.24 -8.11
CA PRO A 96 8.56 14.90 -8.52
C PRO A 96 8.71 13.84 -7.44
N SER A 97 9.21 14.18 -6.25
CA SER A 97 9.37 13.26 -5.15
C SER A 97 9.08 13.93 -3.81
N PHE A 98 8.38 13.22 -2.92
CA PHE A 98 7.99 13.75 -1.62
C PHE A 98 7.88 12.64 -0.57
N VAL A 99 8.06 13.01 0.70
CA VAL A 99 7.94 12.09 1.84
C VAL A 99 6.73 12.49 2.69
N TRP A 100 5.80 11.57 2.86
CA TRP A 100 4.54 11.77 3.57
C TRP A 100 4.55 11.10 4.94
N PRO A 101 4.39 11.86 6.04
CA PRO A 101 4.14 11.30 7.35
C PRO A 101 2.65 10.98 7.51
N VAL A 102 2.25 9.73 7.28
CA VAL A 102 0.87 9.29 7.48
C VAL A 102 0.67 8.87 8.94
N ARG A 103 -0.20 9.59 9.65
CA ARG A 103 -0.51 9.28 11.05
C ARG A 103 -1.14 7.89 11.20
N ARG A 104 -0.67 7.14 12.18
CA ARG A 104 -1.16 5.81 12.58
C ARG A 104 -1.24 5.75 14.11
N ASP A 105 -1.89 4.72 14.64
CA ASP A 105 -1.88 4.46 16.07
C ASP A 105 -0.45 4.17 16.53
N GLY A 106 0.07 4.97 17.46
CA GLY A 106 1.42 4.81 17.99
C GLY A 106 2.56 5.43 17.16
N GLY A 107 2.28 6.19 16.08
CA GLY A 107 3.34 6.89 15.35
C GLY A 107 2.96 7.38 13.95
N HIS A 108 3.95 7.37 13.06
CA HIS A 108 3.78 7.72 11.65
C HIS A 108 4.29 6.59 10.78
N MET A 109 3.56 6.31 9.72
CA MET A 109 4.01 5.52 8.59
C MET A 109 4.54 6.48 7.53
N MET A 110 5.79 6.28 7.09
CA MET A 110 6.42 7.16 6.11
C MET A 110 6.22 6.60 4.71
N LEU A 111 5.55 7.35 3.84
CA LEU A 111 5.46 7.01 2.41
C LEU A 111 6.39 7.90 1.60
N TYR A 112 6.99 7.33 0.56
CA TYR A 112 7.70 8.06 -0.47
C TYR A 112 6.87 8.05 -1.74
N SER A 113 6.52 9.23 -2.26
CA SER A 113 5.79 9.37 -3.51
C SER A 113 6.70 9.81 -4.64
N GLN A 114 6.48 9.29 -5.84
CA GLN A 114 7.13 9.74 -7.08
C GLN A 114 6.08 10.09 -8.13
N TYR A 115 6.21 11.25 -8.77
CA TYR A 115 5.37 11.66 -9.88
C TYR A 115 5.91 11.10 -11.20
N ALA A 116 5.05 10.42 -11.95
CA ALA A 116 5.34 9.88 -13.27
C ALA A 116 4.53 10.66 -14.33
N PRO A 117 5.08 11.76 -14.90
CA PRO A 117 4.34 12.65 -15.78
C PRO A 117 3.88 11.96 -17.07
N ALA A 118 4.67 11.03 -17.62
CA ALA A 118 4.32 10.26 -18.82
C ALA A 118 3.05 9.40 -18.65
N HIS A 119 2.61 9.19 -17.42
CA HIS A 119 1.47 8.36 -17.07
C HIS A 119 0.46 9.10 -16.19
N GLN A 120 0.65 10.41 -15.96
CA GLN A 120 -0.18 11.24 -15.09
C GLN A 120 -0.55 10.54 -13.79
N MET A 121 0.47 10.05 -13.06
CA MET A 121 0.23 9.30 -11.82
C MET A 121 1.28 9.59 -10.76
N PHE A 122 0.88 9.42 -9.50
CA PHE A 122 1.78 9.35 -8.35
C PHE A 122 1.89 7.91 -7.87
N VAL A 123 3.11 7.44 -7.65
CA VAL A 123 3.40 6.10 -7.11
C VAL A 123 3.93 6.24 -5.70
N TYR A 124 3.35 5.53 -4.75
CA TYR A 124 3.70 5.56 -3.34
C TYR A 124 4.30 4.23 -2.91
N THR A 125 5.43 4.29 -2.24
CA THR A 125 6.10 3.14 -1.60
C THR A 125 6.33 3.44 -0.11
N PHE A 126 6.55 2.41 0.71
CA PHE A 126 7.07 2.64 2.05
C PHE A 126 8.49 3.19 1.98
N LEU A 127 8.78 4.25 2.73
CA LEU A 127 10.09 4.88 2.71
C LEU A 127 11.18 3.91 3.19
N GLU A 128 10.86 3.04 4.14
CA GLU A 128 11.77 2.02 4.69
C GLU A 128 12.16 0.99 3.64
N ASP A 129 11.20 0.54 2.83
CA ASP A 129 11.47 -0.40 1.74
C ASP A 129 12.28 0.27 0.63
N TYR A 130 11.90 1.50 0.25
CA TYR A 130 12.64 2.29 -0.73
C TYR A 130 14.11 2.49 -0.32
N ARG A 131 14.36 2.79 0.95
CA ARG A 131 15.73 2.92 1.48
C ARG A 131 16.52 1.62 1.46
N ARG A 132 15.85 0.47 1.61
CA ARG A 132 16.50 -0.85 1.59
C ARG A 132 16.89 -1.26 0.18
N SER A 133 15.99 -1.08 -0.80
CA SER A 133 16.25 -1.41 -2.20
C SER A 133 15.28 -0.65 -3.11
N PRO A 134 15.71 0.48 -3.71
CA PRO A 134 14.84 1.27 -4.59
C PRO A 134 14.26 0.46 -5.75
N GLU A 135 15.08 -0.38 -6.38
CA GLU A 135 14.73 -1.20 -7.55
C GLU A 135 13.68 -2.28 -7.26
N LEU A 136 13.64 -2.78 -6.01
CA LEU A 136 12.79 -3.89 -5.59
C LEU A 136 11.61 -3.44 -4.73
N SER A 137 11.44 -2.14 -4.52
CA SER A 137 10.38 -1.60 -3.68
C SER A 137 9.06 -1.58 -4.44
N PRO A 138 8.11 -2.48 -4.11
CA PRO A 138 6.85 -2.52 -4.83
C PRO A 138 6.02 -1.28 -4.49
N PRO A 139 5.28 -0.72 -5.48
CA PRO A 139 4.23 0.24 -5.22
C PRO A 139 3.25 -0.28 -4.18
N TRP A 140 3.07 0.48 -3.10
CA TRP A 140 2.03 0.23 -2.12
C TRP A 140 0.69 0.81 -2.56
N MET A 141 0.73 2.00 -3.16
CA MET A 141 -0.43 2.71 -3.68
C MET A 141 -0.03 3.50 -4.93
N SER A 142 -0.98 3.73 -5.83
CA SER A 142 -0.85 4.72 -6.90
C SER A 142 -2.08 5.59 -6.98
N VAL A 143 -1.91 6.84 -7.38
CA VAL A 143 -3.00 7.76 -7.70
C VAL A 143 -2.90 8.12 -9.17
N LEU A 144 -3.87 7.68 -9.97
CA LEU A 144 -3.98 8.03 -11.37
C LEU A 144 -4.82 9.31 -11.52
N LEU A 145 -4.40 10.18 -12.43
CA LEU A 145 -5.09 11.43 -12.73
C LEU A 145 -5.59 11.35 -14.19
N PHE A 146 -6.87 11.65 -14.39
CA PHE A 146 -7.54 11.60 -15.69
C PHE A 146 -8.11 12.99 -16.01
N ASP A 147 -7.63 13.60 -17.08
CA ASP A 147 -8.08 14.92 -17.56
C ASP A 147 -9.04 14.86 -18.75
N ASP A 148 -9.47 13.66 -19.15
CA ASP A 148 -10.36 13.45 -20.31
C ASP A 148 -11.64 14.32 -20.28
N LEU A 149 -12.11 14.68 -19.08
CA LEU A 149 -13.33 15.48 -18.86
C LEU A 149 -13.05 16.93 -18.43
N LEU A 150 -11.78 17.33 -18.34
CA LEU A 150 -11.39 18.64 -17.82
C LEU A 150 -11.91 19.78 -18.71
N ASP A 151 -11.70 19.69 -20.02
CA ASP A 151 -12.10 20.73 -20.97
C ASP A 151 -13.62 20.82 -21.14
N THR A 152 -14.32 19.68 -21.10
CA THR A 152 -15.76 19.61 -21.39
C THR A 152 -16.63 19.80 -20.16
N LYS A 153 -16.13 19.47 -18.97
CA LYS A 153 -16.90 19.45 -17.71
C LYS A 153 -16.21 20.19 -16.56
N GLY A 154 -15.00 20.70 -16.75
CA GLY A 154 -14.25 21.43 -15.71
C GLY A 154 -13.73 20.54 -14.58
N VAL A 155 -13.74 19.21 -14.74
CA VAL A 155 -13.38 18.26 -13.69
C VAL A 155 -12.41 17.20 -14.20
N ALA A 156 -11.38 16.93 -13.40
CA ALA A 156 -10.50 15.79 -13.56
C ALA A 156 -10.96 14.66 -12.62
N LEU A 157 -10.83 13.42 -13.07
CA LEU A 157 -11.10 12.25 -12.24
C LEU A 157 -9.80 11.71 -11.66
N LEU A 158 -9.86 11.31 -10.40
CA LEU A 158 -8.72 10.80 -9.63
C LEU A 158 -9.07 9.40 -9.14
N ARG A 159 -8.14 8.46 -9.26
CA ARG A 159 -8.30 7.11 -8.72
C ARG A 159 -7.09 6.70 -7.91
N ALA A 160 -7.30 6.47 -6.61
CA ALA A 160 -6.32 5.79 -5.79
C ALA A 160 -6.52 4.27 -5.90
N GLU A 161 -5.41 3.56 -6.07
CA GLU A 161 -5.32 2.11 -6.03
C GLU A 161 -4.29 1.72 -4.99
N ALA A 162 -4.71 1.05 -3.93
CA ALA A 162 -3.82 0.53 -2.89
C ALA A 162 -3.80 -1.00 -2.95
N LEU A 163 -2.67 -1.60 -2.55
CA LEU A 163 -2.66 -3.04 -2.30
C LEU A 163 -3.72 -3.36 -1.23
N ALA A 164 -4.50 -4.42 -1.47
CA ALA A 164 -5.46 -4.97 -0.52
C ALA A 164 -4.76 -5.40 0.76
N LEU A 165 -4.54 -4.46 1.67
CA LEU A 165 -3.90 -4.72 2.94
C LEU A 165 -4.92 -5.36 3.87
N THR A 166 -5.10 -6.68 3.78
CA THR A 166 -5.65 -7.43 4.93
C THR A 166 -4.78 -7.30 6.19
N HIS A 167 -3.59 -6.70 6.10
CA HIS A 167 -2.84 -6.06 7.17
C HIS A 167 -1.75 -5.22 6.51
N ALA A 168 -1.69 -3.91 6.77
CA ALA A 168 -0.41 -3.22 6.62
C ALA A 168 0.55 -3.93 7.59
N PRO A 169 1.68 -4.51 7.15
CA PRO A 169 2.66 -4.97 8.13
C PRO A 169 3.05 -3.75 8.97
N HIS A 170 2.76 -3.81 10.26
CA HIS A 170 3.28 -2.84 11.21
C HIS A 170 4.82 -2.94 11.15
N PRO A 171 5.57 -1.86 10.91
CA PRO A 171 7.01 -1.86 11.08
C PRO A 171 7.36 -1.84 12.58
N SER A 172 6.94 -2.88 13.31
CA SER A 172 7.53 -3.33 14.56
C SER A 172 6.92 -4.68 14.93
N THR A 173 7.55 -5.76 14.51
CA THR A 173 7.61 -6.95 15.34
C THR A 173 9.09 -7.28 15.43
N GLY A 174 9.60 -7.18 16.66
CA GLY A 174 11.00 -6.91 16.93
C GLY A 174 11.98 -7.88 16.28
N ALA A 175 13.06 -7.33 15.75
CA ALA A 175 14.33 -8.04 15.78
C ALA A 175 14.76 -8.15 17.26
N PRO A 176 15.02 -9.35 17.81
CA PRO A 176 15.63 -9.46 19.12
C PRO A 176 17.09 -8.99 18.99
N GLY A 177 17.44 -7.86 19.60
CA GLY A 177 18.86 -7.57 19.86
C GLY A 177 19.40 -6.18 19.53
N LEU A 178 18.60 -5.11 19.52
CA LEU A 178 19.16 -3.76 19.57
C LEU A 178 18.60 -3.00 20.77
N THR A 179 19.44 -2.86 21.79
CA THR A 179 19.20 -2.09 23.01
C THR A 179 18.93 -0.62 22.68
N PRO A 180 18.04 0.06 23.43
CA PRO A 180 17.77 1.47 23.22
C PRO A 180 18.99 2.31 23.63
N TRP A 181 19.21 3.37 22.86
CA TRP A 181 20.24 4.37 23.03
C TRP A 181 20.35 4.84 24.48
N GLY A 182 21.51 4.58 25.08
CA GLY A 182 21.95 5.20 26.33
C GLY A 182 22.44 6.62 26.08
N ALA A 183 22.29 7.44 27.11
CA ALA A 183 22.70 8.84 27.22
C ALA A 183 24.15 9.13 26.83
#